data_AF-A0A4R3E5V7-F1
#
_entry.id   AF-A0A4R3E5V7-F1
#
_cell.length_a   1.000
_cell.length_b   1.000
_cell.length_c   1.000
_cell.angle_alpha   90.00
_cell.angle_beta   90.00
_cell.angle_gamma   90.00
#
_symmetry.space_group_name_H-M   'P 1'
#
loop_
_entity.id
_entity.type
_entity.pdbx_description
1 polymer ?
#
loop_
_entity_poly.entity_id
_entity_poly.type
_entity_poly.pdbx_seq_one_letter_code
_entity_poly.pdbx_strand_id
1 'polypeptide(L)' 'MPTLFRFIAFLAIIGGLIFGGMVALVTFVQPEPRDMVEIVPPAKLQPK' A
#
# COMPACT_ATOMS: atom_id res chain seq x y z
N MET A 1 36.25 -3.75 -1.95
CA MET A 1 35.05 -3.22 -1.25
C MET A 1 34.69 -4.22 -0.16
N PRO A 2 34.53 -3.79 1.11
CA PRO A 2 34.07 -4.68 2.17
C PRO A 2 32.72 -5.28 1.80
N THR A 3 32.55 -6.59 2.01
CA THR A 3 31.35 -7.36 1.64
C THR A 3 30.08 -6.81 2.30
N LEU A 4 30.19 -6.24 3.49
CA LEU A 4 29.09 -5.59 4.21
C LEU A 4 28.53 -4.38 3.46
N PHE A 5 29.38 -3.53 2.90
CA PHE A 5 28.92 -2.33 2.18
C PHE A 5 28.11 -2.72 0.92
N ARG A 6 28.57 -3.76 0.21
CA ARG A 6 27.84 -4.31 -0.95
C ARG A 6 26.48 -4.87 -0.54
N PHE A 7 26.41 -5.55 0.60
CA PHE A 7 25.16 -6.10 1.13
C PHE A 7 24.16 -5.00 1.49
N ILE A 8 24.61 -3.95 2.19
CA ILE A 8 23.75 -2.81 2.55
C ILE A 8 23.28 -2.07 1.29
N ALA A 9 24.18 -1.82 0.34
CA ALA A 9 23.82 -1.18 -0.93
C ALA A 9 22.76 -2.00 -1.68
N PHE A 10 22.88 -3.33 -1.69
CA PHE A 10 21.89 -4.21 -2.30
C PHE A 10 20.52 -4.12 -1.62
N LEU A 11 20.48 -4.12 -0.28
CA LEU A 11 19.22 -3.94 0.47
C LEU A 11 18.60 -2.56 0.22
N ALA A 12 19.41 -1.50 0.16
CA ALA A 12 18.93 -0.15 -0.11
C ALA A 12 18.29 -0.05 -1.50
N ILE A 13 18.87 -0.71 -2.51
CA ILE A 13 18.31 -0.76 -3.86
C ILE A 13 16.95 -1.49 -3.84
N ILE A 14 16.86 -2.66 -3.21
CA ILE A 14 15.60 -3.41 -3.12
C ILE A 14 14.53 -2.61 -2.37
N GLY A 15 14.88 -2.05 -1.22
CA GLY A 15 13.97 -1.21 -0.43
C GLY A 15 13.49 0.00 -1.22
N GLY A 16 14.41 0.66 -1.94
CA GLY A 16 14.11 1.78 -2.83
C GLY A 16 13.18 1.40 -3.98
N LEU A 17 13.37 0.23 -4.60
CA LEU A 17 12.49 -0.26 -5.66
C LEU A 17 11.09 -0.59 -5.15
N ILE A 18 10.98 -1.23 -3.98
CA ILE A 18 9.67 -1.54 -3.37
C ILE A 18 8.94 -0.25 -3.02
N PHE A 19 9.62 0.66 -2.31
CA PHE A 19 9.03 1.93 -1.90
C PHE A 19 8.68 2.82 -3.10
N GLY A 20 9.58 2.92 -4.08
CA GLY A 20 9.35 3.63 -5.33
C GLY A 20 8.17 3.05 -6.11
N GLY A 21 8.04 1.71 -6.14
CA GLY A 21 6.88 1.03 -6.70
C GLY A 21 5.57 1.42 -6.01
N MET A 22 5.53 1.43 -4.68
CA MET A 22 4.35 1.87 -3.92
C MET A 22 4.00 3.34 -4.23
N VAL A 23 4.98 4.23 -4.24
CA VAL A 23 4.79 5.65 -4.57
C VAL A 23 4.23 5.82 -5.98
N ALA A 24 4.77 5.07 -6.95
CA ALA A 24 4.28 5.08 -8.32
C ALA A 24 2.82 4.60 -8.41
N LEU A 25 2.46 3.53 -7.69
CA LEU A 25 1.07 3.05 -7.65
C LEU A 25 0.13 4.13 -7.12
N VAL A 26 0.44 4.74 -5.98
CA VAL A 26 -0.42 5.77 -5.36
C VAL A 26 -0.54 7.01 -6.24
N THR A 27 0.54 7.40 -6.92
CA THR A 27 0.55 8.64 -7.71
C THR A 27 -0.11 8.47 -9.07
N PHE A 28 0.09 7.32 -9.72
CA PHE A 28 -0.28 7.14 -11.14
C PHE A 28 -1.44 6.16 -11.36
N VAL A 29 -1.82 5.35 -10.37
CA VAL A 29 -2.94 4.41 -10.50
C VAL A 29 -4.17 4.98 -9.80
N GLN A 30 -5.23 5.18 -10.57
CA GLN A 30 -6.53 5.57 -10.06
C GLN A 30 -7.36 4.30 -9.79
N PRO A 31 -7.94 4.13 -8.59
CA PRO A 31 -8.84 3.02 -8.31
C PRO A 31 -10.16 3.21 -9.05
N GLU A 32 -10.69 2.13 -9.62
CA GLU A 32 -11.99 2.16 -10.29
C GLU A 32 -13.12 2.21 -9.24
N PRO A 33 -14.01 3.23 -9.31
CA PRO A 33 -15.18 3.28 -8.43
C PRO A 33 -16.09 2.09 -8.69
N ARG A 34 -16.52 1.41 -7.62
CA ARG A 34 -17.48 0.30 -7.69
C ARG A 34 -18.59 0.51 -6.69
N ASP A 35 -19.80 0.14 -7.07
CA ASP A 35 -20.93 0.11 -6.16
C ASP A 35 -20.67 -0.93 -5.07
N MET A 36 -20.73 -0.50 -3.81
CA MET A 36 -20.58 -1.38 -2.65
C MET A 36 -21.90 -1.42 -1.89
N VAL A 37 -22.53 -2.59 -1.84
CA VAL A 37 -23.72 -2.81 -1.02
C VAL A 37 -23.28 -3.44 0.30
N GLU A 38 -23.37 -2.67 1.39
CA GLU A 38 -23.19 -3.20 2.75
C GLU A 38 -24.55 -3.45 3.39
N ILE A 39 -24.74 -4.65 3.94
CA ILE A 39 -25.95 -4.99 4.71
C ILE A 39 -25.76 -4.40 6.12
N VAL A 40 -26.47 -3.32 6.42
CA VAL A 40 -26.43 -2.71 7.76
C VAL A 40 -27.29 -3.52 8.72
N PRO A 41 -26.73 -4.02 9.85
CA PRO A 41 -27.50 -4.74 10.85
C PRO A 41 -28.58 -3.84 11.48
N PRO A 42 -29.82 -4.30 11.68
CA PRO A 42 -30.91 -3.50 12.25
C PRO A 42 -30.60 -2.86 13.62
N ALA A 43 -29.78 -3.53 14.44
CA ALA A 43 -29.34 -3.02 15.74
C ALA A 43 -28.55 -1.69 15.65
N LYS A 44 -27.94 -1.39 14.50
CA LYS A 44 -27.22 -0.12 14.27
C LYS A 44 -28.15 1.02 13.86
N LEU A 45 -29.41 0.74 13.57
CA LEU A 45 -30.41 1.71 13.09
C LEU A 45 -31.28 2.27 14.23
N GLN A 46 -31.15 1.76 15.45
CA GLN A 46 -31.95 2.20 16.60
C GLN A 46 -31.33 3.45 17.25
N PRO A 47 -32.10 4.52 17.51
CA PRO A 47 -31.64 5.64 18.32
C PRO A 47 -31.41 5.20 19.77
N LYS A 48 -30.39 5.76 20.41
CA LYS A 48 -30.10 5.56 21.84
C LYS A 48 -31.15 6.20 22.73
#